data_AF-A0A4Q7MLG1-F1
#
_entry.id   AF-A0A4Q7MLG1-F1
#
_cell.length_a   1.000
_cell.length_b   1.000
_cell.length_c   1.000
_cell.angle_alpha   90.00
_cell.angle_beta   90.00
_cell.angle_gamma   90.00
#
_symmetry.space_group_name_H-M   'P 1'
#
loop_
_entity.id
_entity.type
_entity.pdbx_description
1 polymer ?
#
loop_
_entity_poly.entity_id
_entity_poly.type
_entity_poly.pdbx_seq_one_letter_code
_entity_poly.pdbx_strand_id
1 'polypeptide(L)'
;MQPGEVGIEITPILSAGSLEPEFAAQLDALLRRTCHLARALTGAELAAVKLRAGDDSSQARKYFSMSEKYAAFRDFRVDPKGEGLHGMRIPPGEVVRLTEAEVLSHPLYQAFGPFADTHPPMRGWLATSVCGDDGRSYGMLQLSDKSGGRDFDASDEANIHELAALIGETLDALRLAAQRPA
;
A
#
# COMPACT_ATOMS: atom_id res chain seq x y z
N MET A 1 16.42 -12.44 7.00
CA MET A 1 14.98 -12.65 7.21
C MET A 1 14.78 -12.76 8.71
N GLN A 2 14.17 -11.78 9.37
CA GLN A 2 13.84 -11.92 10.80
C GLN A 2 12.65 -12.89 10.95
N PRO A 3 12.65 -13.75 11.98
CA PRO A 3 11.56 -14.70 12.20
C PRO A 3 10.27 -13.96 12.62
N GLY A 4 9.16 -14.24 11.93
CA GLY A 4 7.83 -13.68 12.23
C GLY A 4 7.25 -12.74 11.18
N GLU A 5 7.97 -12.50 10.08
CA GLU A 5 7.47 -11.71 8.97
C GLU A 5 6.99 -12.58 7.82
N VAL A 6 5.80 -12.26 7.30
CA VAL A 6 5.30 -12.87 6.07
C VAL A 6 4.99 -11.80 5.05
N GLY A 7 5.93 -11.62 4.12
CA GLY A 7 5.72 -10.80 2.93
C GLY A 7 4.94 -11.58 1.89
N ILE A 8 3.96 -10.93 1.27
CA ILE A 8 3.21 -11.48 0.14
C ILE A 8 3.48 -10.61 -1.08
N GLU A 9 3.87 -11.28 -2.15
CA GLU A 9 4.02 -10.70 -3.48
C GLU A 9 2.72 -10.90 -4.24
N ILE A 10 2.07 -9.81 -4.65
CA ILE A 10 1.23 -9.86 -5.83
C ILE A 10 2.05 -9.23 -6.95
N THR A 11 2.90 -10.04 -7.57
CA THR A 11 3.48 -9.66 -8.86
C THR A 11 2.32 -9.51 -9.83
N PRO A 12 2.12 -8.33 -10.45
CA PRO A 12 1.10 -8.22 -11.49
C PRO A 12 1.40 -9.25 -12.58
N ILE A 13 0.34 -9.78 -13.20
CA ILE A 13 0.46 -10.39 -14.52
C ILE A 13 0.81 -9.25 -15.47
N LEU A 14 2.11 -9.06 -15.73
CA LEU A 14 2.58 -8.12 -16.73
C LEU A 14 2.25 -8.70 -18.11
N SER A 15 1.41 -8.02 -18.89
CA SER A 15 1.65 -8.02 -20.33
C SER A 15 2.94 -7.25 -20.56
N ALA A 16 3.93 -7.92 -21.16
CA ALA A 16 5.25 -7.38 -21.42
C ALA A 16 5.18 -5.98 -22.07
N GLY A 17 5.76 -4.98 -21.39
CA GLY A 17 5.93 -3.65 -21.95
C GLY A 17 6.32 -2.62 -20.90
N SER A 18 7.54 -2.09 -21.03
CA SER A 18 7.92 -0.72 -20.64
C SER A 18 8.67 -0.43 -19.33
N LEU A 19 9.31 -1.40 -18.66
CA LEU A 19 10.41 -1.10 -17.72
C LEU A 19 11.56 -2.09 -17.93
N GLU A 20 12.81 -1.59 -17.96
CA GLU A 20 14.00 -2.43 -17.96
C GLU A 20 13.95 -3.39 -16.75
N PRO A 21 14.28 -4.70 -16.92
CA PRO A 21 14.08 -5.71 -15.88
C PRO A 21 14.72 -5.37 -14.53
N GLU A 22 15.89 -4.72 -14.55
CA GLU A 22 16.60 -4.28 -13.35
C GLU A 22 15.84 -3.18 -12.60
N PHE A 23 15.27 -2.22 -13.32
CA PHE A 23 14.47 -1.14 -12.75
C PHE A 23 13.16 -1.68 -12.13
N ALA A 24 12.52 -2.63 -12.80
CA ALA A 24 11.33 -3.30 -12.26
C ALA A 24 11.65 -4.00 -10.92
N ALA A 25 12.80 -4.69 -10.83
CA ALA A 25 13.23 -5.35 -9.61
C ALA A 25 13.54 -4.37 -8.47
N GLN A 26 14.17 -3.22 -8.77
CA GLN A 26 14.43 -2.16 -7.78
C GLN A 26 13.13 -1.57 -7.23
N LEU A 27 12.15 -1.30 -8.10
CA LEU A 27 10.83 -0.83 -7.70
C LEU A 27 10.13 -1.87 -6.81
N ASP A 28 10.19 -3.13 -7.16
CA ASP A 28 9.60 -4.21 -6.36
C ASP A 28 10.24 -4.32 -4.97
N ALA A 29 11.56 -4.21 -4.89
CA ALA A 29 12.29 -4.18 -3.63
C ALA A 29 11.91 -2.98 -2.76
N LEU A 30 11.76 -1.79 -3.36
CA LEU A 30 11.32 -0.57 -2.68
C LEU A 30 9.94 -0.78 -2.04
N LEU A 31 8.95 -1.24 -2.81
CA LEU A 31 7.57 -1.36 -2.34
C LEU A 31 7.40 -2.39 -1.21
N ARG A 32 8.14 -3.49 -1.26
CA ARG A 32 8.18 -4.46 -0.15
C ARG A 32 8.71 -3.82 1.12
N ARG A 33 9.82 -3.09 0.99
CA ARG A 33 10.45 -2.41 2.11
C ARG A 33 9.53 -1.33 2.68
N THR A 34 8.79 -0.61 1.84
CA THR A 34 7.77 0.34 2.27
C THR A 34 6.72 -0.33 3.17
N CYS A 35 6.11 -1.44 2.74
CA CYS A 35 5.12 -2.13 3.56
C CYS A 35 5.69 -2.63 4.89
N HIS A 36 6.92 -3.14 4.88
CA HIS A 36 7.62 -3.57 6.10
C HIS A 36 7.82 -2.41 7.08
N LEU A 37 8.42 -1.32 6.59
CA LEU A 37 8.71 -0.14 7.40
C LEU A 37 7.43 0.50 7.94
N ALA A 38 6.38 0.59 7.12
CA ALA A 38 5.09 1.12 7.53
C ALA A 38 4.53 0.37 8.74
N ARG A 39 4.58 -0.97 8.72
CA ARG A 39 4.17 -1.79 9.88
C ARG A 39 5.08 -1.60 11.08
N ALA A 40 6.40 -1.55 10.88
CA ALA A 40 7.35 -1.38 11.98
C ALA A 40 7.18 -0.02 12.68
N LEU A 41 6.96 1.06 11.92
CA LEU A 41 6.80 2.42 12.43
C LEU A 41 5.46 2.63 13.15
N THR A 42 4.40 1.96 12.69
CA THR A 42 3.04 2.16 13.21
C THR A 42 2.57 1.01 14.10
N GLY A 43 3.29 -0.11 14.18
CA GLY A 43 2.80 -1.31 14.85
C GLY A 43 1.54 -1.91 14.22
N ALA A 44 1.32 -1.72 12.91
CA ALA A 44 0.23 -2.36 12.18
C ALA A 44 0.50 -3.84 11.87
N GLU A 45 -0.55 -4.64 11.87
CA GLU A 45 -0.50 -6.06 11.54
C GLU A 45 -0.58 -6.30 10.02
N LEU A 46 -1.17 -5.36 9.28
CA LEU A 46 -1.30 -5.37 7.82
C LEU A 46 -0.84 -4.03 7.24
N ALA A 47 -0.02 -4.09 6.19
CA ALA A 47 0.22 -2.94 5.31
C ALA A 47 0.13 -3.36 3.85
N ALA A 48 -0.34 -2.45 3.01
CA ALA A 48 -0.34 -2.61 1.57
C ALA A 48 0.02 -1.28 0.89
N VAL A 49 0.82 -1.38 -0.17
CA VAL A 49 1.05 -0.28 -1.09
C VAL A 49 0.57 -0.68 -2.47
N LYS A 50 -0.17 0.20 -3.12
CA LYS A 50 -0.61 0.04 -4.51
C LYS A 50 -0.11 1.24 -5.29
N LEU A 51 0.74 1.01 -6.28
CA LEU A 51 1.18 2.03 -7.22
C LEU A 51 0.63 1.78 -8.62
N ARG A 52 0.52 2.83 -9.42
CA ARG A 52 0.23 2.76 -10.85
C ARG A 52 1.40 3.35 -11.63
N ALA A 53 1.98 2.58 -12.55
CA ALA A 53 2.99 3.08 -13.46
C ALA A 53 2.31 3.75 -14.67
N GLY A 54 2.20 5.08 -14.63
CA GLY A 54 1.58 5.86 -15.70
C GLY A 54 0.04 5.82 -15.69
N ASP A 55 -0.57 6.13 -16.83
CA ASP A 55 -2.03 6.27 -16.95
C ASP A 55 -2.75 4.93 -17.17
N ASP A 56 -2.02 3.87 -17.49
CA ASP A 56 -2.59 2.54 -17.72
C ASP A 56 -2.82 1.79 -16.40
N SER A 57 -4.08 1.48 -16.11
CA SER A 57 -4.48 0.68 -14.95
C SER A 57 -3.92 -0.75 -14.98
N SER A 58 -3.55 -1.28 -16.15
CA SER A 58 -2.97 -2.62 -16.30
C SER A 58 -1.56 -2.74 -15.69
N GLN A 59 -0.90 -1.61 -15.43
CA GLN A 59 0.46 -1.55 -14.86
C GLN A 59 0.48 -1.27 -13.35
N ALA A 60 -0.62 -1.58 -12.65
CA ALA A 60 -0.68 -1.43 -11.21
C ALA A 60 0.20 -2.50 -10.51
N ARG A 61 1.06 -2.06 -9.58
CA ARG A 61 1.84 -2.93 -8.69
C ARG A 61 1.23 -2.86 -7.30
N LYS A 62 1.02 -4.02 -6.67
CA LYS A 62 0.48 -4.08 -5.30
C LYS A 62 1.29 -5.04 -4.44
N TYR A 63 1.69 -4.56 -3.27
CA TYR A 63 2.48 -5.31 -2.30
C TYR A 63 1.79 -5.32 -0.95
N PHE A 64 1.97 -6.42 -0.22
CA PHE A 64 1.45 -6.57 1.12
C PHE A 64 2.57 -7.03 2.07
N SER A 65 2.52 -6.52 3.29
CA SER A 65 3.24 -7.11 4.42
C SER A 65 2.22 -7.47 5.49
N MET A 66 2.28 -8.70 5.99
CA MET A 66 1.38 -9.22 7.00
C MET A 66 2.18 -9.79 8.18
N SER A 67 1.66 -9.61 9.40
CA SER A 67 2.23 -10.24 10.58
C SER A 67 1.84 -11.71 10.65
N GLU A 68 2.44 -12.43 11.59
CA GLU A 68 2.07 -13.81 11.88
C GLU A 68 0.60 -13.97 12.29
N LYS A 69 -0.03 -12.92 12.86
CA LYS A 69 -1.47 -12.91 13.18
C LYS A 69 -2.33 -13.19 11.94
N TYR A 70 -1.85 -12.80 10.76
CA TYR A 70 -2.54 -12.93 9.49
C TYR A 70 -1.95 -14.05 8.61
N ALA A 71 -1.22 -15.00 9.19
CA ALA A 71 -0.59 -16.10 8.45
C ALA A 71 -1.59 -16.95 7.62
N ALA A 72 -2.85 -17.03 8.01
CA ALA A 72 -3.87 -17.74 7.23
C ALA A 72 -4.22 -17.05 5.90
N PHE A 73 -3.90 -15.75 5.75
CA PHE A 73 -4.22 -14.95 4.57
C PHE A 73 -3.04 -14.79 3.62
N ARG A 74 -1.93 -15.51 3.85
CA ARG A 74 -0.69 -15.46 3.04
C ARG A 74 -0.92 -15.68 1.55
N ASP A 75 -1.91 -16.49 1.20
CA ASP A 75 -2.23 -16.84 -0.18
C ASP A 75 -3.40 -16.03 -0.75
N PHE A 76 -3.92 -15.06 0.00
CA PHE A 76 -4.97 -14.18 -0.50
C PHE A 76 -4.44 -13.37 -1.70
N ARG A 77 -5.12 -13.50 -2.85
CA ARG A 77 -4.81 -12.79 -4.09
C ARG A 77 -6.11 -12.19 -4.64
N VAL A 78 -6.09 -10.89 -4.88
CA VAL A 78 -7.20 -10.19 -5.54
C VAL A 78 -6.66 -9.15 -6.50
N ASP A 79 -7.31 -9.03 -7.66
CA ASP A 79 -7.03 -8.01 -8.64
C ASP A 79 -7.15 -6.61 -8.00
N PRO A 80 -6.12 -5.75 -8.09
CA PRO A 80 -6.11 -4.43 -7.45
C PRO A 80 -7.01 -3.40 -8.15
N LYS A 81 -8.27 -3.77 -8.46
CA LYS A 81 -9.28 -2.85 -9.03
C LYS A 81 -9.38 -1.54 -8.27
N GLY A 82 -9.18 -1.60 -6.94
CA GLY A 82 -9.17 -0.43 -6.08
C GLY A 82 -10.58 0.14 -5.95
N GLU A 83 -11.52 -0.67 -5.51
CA GLU A 83 -12.90 -0.26 -5.26
C GLU A 83 -13.08 0.10 -3.77
N GLY A 84 -14.17 0.83 -3.46
CA GLY A 84 -14.47 1.28 -2.10
C GLY A 84 -13.36 2.11 -1.46
N LEU A 85 -13.04 1.87 -0.19
CA LEU A 85 -11.93 2.53 0.51
C LEU A 85 -10.59 2.38 -0.21
N HIS A 86 -10.33 1.24 -0.86
CA HIS A 86 -9.09 1.01 -1.63
C HIS A 86 -8.99 1.83 -2.93
N GLY A 87 -10.10 2.48 -3.31
CA GLY A 87 -10.21 3.40 -4.44
C GLY A 87 -10.32 4.86 -4.04
N MET A 88 -10.36 5.16 -2.74
CA MET A 88 -10.49 6.54 -2.25
C MET A 88 -9.34 7.39 -2.78
N ARG A 89 -9.67 8.58 -3.30
CA ARG A 89 -8.67 9.58 -3.69
C ARG A 89 -8.36 10.45 -2.48
N ILE A 90 -7.20 10.22 -1.88
CA ILE A 90 -6.68 11.05 -0.80
C ILE A 90 -5.82 12.16 -1.42
N PRO A 91 -6.05 13.45 -1.13
CA PRO A 91 -5.20 14.54 -1.62
C PRO A 91 -3.72 14.37 -1.18
N PRO A 92 -2.75 14.86 -1.98
CA PRO A 92 -1.34 14.83 -1.57
C PRO A 92 -1.13 15.49 -0.21
N GLY A 93 -0.39 14.81 0.68
CA GLY A 93 -0.09 15.28 2.03
C GLY A 93 -1.19 15.02 3.07
N GLU A 94 -2.38 14.56 2.67
CA GLU A 94 -3.44 14.21 3.61
C GLU A 94 -3.32 12.75 4.08
N VAL A 95 -3.77 12.51 5.31
CA VAL A 95 -3.87 11.18 5.91
C VAL A 95 -5.31 10.96 6.36
N VAL A 96 -5.86 9.79 6.04
CA VAL A 96 -7.16 9.35 6.52
C VAL A 96 -6.94 8.30 7.59
N ARG A 97 -7.52 8.52 8.77
CA ARG A 97 -7.51 7.58 9.89
C ARG A 97 -8.94 7.29 10.33
N LEU A 98 -9.28 6.01 10.35
CA LEU A 98 -10.60 5.49 10.73
C LEU A 98 -10.42 4.35 11.74
N THR A 99 -11.23 4.36 12.79
CA THR A 99 -11.46 3.21 13.68
C THR A 99 -12.23 2.10 12.96
N GLU A 100 -12.30 0.89 13.55
CA GLU A 100 -13.09 -0.21 12.96
C GLU A 100 -14.58 0.19 12.79
N ALA A 101 -15.16 0.87 13.77
CA ALA A 101 -16.55 1.35 13.68
C ALA A 101 -16.75 2.38 12.56
N GLU A 102 -15.80 3.30 12.39
CA GLU A 102 -15.84 4.29 11.31
C GLU A 102 -15.65 3.61 9.95
N VAL A 103 -14.77 2.63 9.82
CA VAL A 103 -14.63 1.83 8.59
C VAL A 103 -15.97 1.17 8.22
N LEU A 104 -16.60 0.46 9.16
CA LEU A 104 -17.83 -0.30 8.90
C LEU A 104 -19.02 0.59 8.56
N SER A 105 -19.03 1.84 9.04
CA SER A 105 -20.08 2.83 8.76
C SER A 105 -19.75 3.75 7.57
N HIS A 106 -18.53 3.68 7.03
CA HIS A 106 -18.08 4.56 5.97
C HIS A 106 -18.84 4.28 4.65
N PRO A 107 -19.36 5.28 3.92
CA PRO A 107 -20.14 5.07 2.69
C PRO A 107 -19.39 4.34 1.57
N LEU A 108 -18.07 4.45 1.54
CA LEU A 108 -17.22 3.74 0.58
C LEU A 108 -16.85 2.32 1.01
N TYR A 109 -17.21 1.88 2.21
CA TYR A 109 -16.95 0.51 2.63
C TYR A 109 -17.99 -0.44 2.02
N GLN A 110 -17.52 -1.37 1.19
CA GLN A 110 -18.36 -2.31 0.43
C GLN A 110 -18.22 -3.76 0.91
N ALA A 111 -17.68 -3.97 2.11
CA ALA A 111 -17.47 -5.29 2.71
C ALA A 111 -16.74 -6.31 1.78
N PHE A 112 -15.84 -5.81 0.94
CA PHE A 112 -15.02 -6.60 0.00
C PHE A 112 -15.79 -7.40 -1.08
N GLY A 113 -17.10 -7.17 -1.23
CA GLY A 113 -17.94 -7.80 -2.25
C GLY A 113 -17.79 -9.33 -2.26
N PRO A 114 -17.43 -9.97 -3.40
CA PRO A 114 -17.33 -11.43 -3.50
C PRO A 114 -16.16 -12.02 -2.68
N PHE A 115 -15.27 -11.20 -2.15
CA PHE A 115 -14.12 -11.64 -1.36
C PHE A 115 -14.36 -11.58 0.15
N ALA A 116 -15.59 -11.24 0.60
CA ALA A 116 -15.91 -11.05 2.03
C ALA A 116 -15.45 -12.21 2.93
N ASP A 117 -15.60 -13.46 2.46
CA ASP A 117 -15.26 -14.66 3.25
C ASP A 117 -13.75 -15.01 3.25
N THR A 118 -12.96 -14.38 2.39
CA THR A 118 -11.53 -14.71 2.18
C THR A 118 -10.61 -13.52 2.42
N HIS A 119 -11.13 -12.30 2.46
CA HIS A 119 -10.36 -11.09 2.69
C HIS A 119 -9.95 -10.98 4.18
N PRO A 120 -8.72 -10.52 4.48
CA PRO A 120 -8.33 -10.19 5.86
C PRO A 120 -9.30 -9.17 6.48
N PRO A 121 -9.75 -9.34 7.74
CA PRO A 121 -10.59 -8.33 8.38
C PRO A 121 -9.87 -6.98 8.44
N MET A 122 -10.62 -5.90 8.18
CA MET A 122 -10.14 -4.51 8.23
C MET A 122 -10.52 -3.89 9.58
N ARG A 123 -9.61 -4.01 10.55
CA ARG A 123 -9.78 -3.51 11.92
C ARG A 123 -9.17 -2.12 12.04
N GLY A 124 -9.94 -1.11 11.67
CA GLY A 124 -9.44 0.24 11.47
C GLY A 124 -8.61 0.38 10.20
N TRP A 125 -8.41 1.62 9.77
CA TRP A 125 -7.75 1.93 8.51
C TRP A 125 -6.96 3.23 8.63
N LEU A 126 -5.69 3.18 8.22
CA LEU A 126 -4.82 4.35 8.11
C LEU A 126 -4.27 4.39 6.70
N ALA A 127 -4.47 5.49 5.98
CA ALA A 127 -4.05 5.57 4.58
C ALA A 127 -3.63 6.98 4.17
N THR A 128 -2.70 7.03 3.21
CA THR A 128 -2.25 8.27 2.59
C THR A 128 -1.86 8.01 1.13
N SER A 129 -1.91 9.06 0.32
CA SER A 129 -1.42 9.01 -1.05
C SER A 129 0.11 9.01 -1.09
N VAL A 130 0.67 8.20 -1.98
CA VAL A 130 2.08 8.27 -2.35
C VAL A 130 2.17 9.20 -3.55
N CYS A 131 2.80 10.37 -3.37
CA CYS A 131 2.89 11.41 -4.38
C CYS A 131 4.32 11.89 -4.54
N GLY A 132 4.71 12.25 -5.77
CA GLY A 132 5.95 12.96 -6.04
C GLY A 132 5.91 14.42 -5.58
N ASP A 133 7.04 15.12 -5.71
CA ASP A 133 7.24 16.51 -5.26
C ASP A 133 6.30 17.49 -5.97
N ASP A 134 5.92 17.19 -7.21
CA ASP A 134 4.97 17.98 -8.02
C ASP A 134 3.50 17.65 -7.71
N GLY A 135 3.25 16.80 -6.71
CA GLY A 135 1.92 16.32 -6.34
C GLY A 135 1.40 15.17 -7.21
N ARG A 136 2.21 14.66 -8.16
CA ARG A 136 1.84 13.50 -8.99
C ARG A 136 1.56 12.29 -8.12
N SER A 137 0.32 11.80 -8.16
CA SER A 137 -0.04 10.58 -7.45
C SER A 137 0.55 9.35 -8.14
N TYR A 138 1.36 8.61 -7.39
CA TYR A 138 1.83 7.28 -7.75
C TYR A 138 0.88 6.20 -7.25
N GLY A 139 0.17 6.44 -6.16
CA GLY A 139 -0.78 5.49 -5.61
C GLY A 139 -1.10 5.73 -4.14
N MET A 140 -1.30 4.66 -3.38
CA MET A 140 -1.73 4.73 -1.98
C MET A 140 -0.98 3.71 -1.12
N LEU A 141 -0.55 4.18 0.06
CA LEU A 141 -0.07 3.36 1.17
C LEU A 141 -1.20 3.27 2.21
N GLN A 142 -1.50 2.07 2.64
CA GLN A 142 -2.58 1.81 3.60
C GLN A 142 -2.20 0.73 4.60
N LEU A 143 -2.71 0.86 5.82
CA LEU A 143 -2.50 -0.05 6.94
C LEU A 143 -3.82 -0.37 7.61
N SER A 144 -3.86 -1.52 8.27
CA SER A 144 -5.03 -2.00 9.02
C SER A 144 -4.57 -2.80 10.23
N ASP A 145 -5.45 -2.85 11.24
CA ASP A 145 -5.27 -3.60 12.48
C ASP A 145 -4.01 -3.17 13.24
N LYS A 146 -4.16 -2.16 14.07
CA LYS A 146 -3.09 -1.73 14.98
C LYS A 146 -2.93 -2.78 16.10
N SER A 147 -1.69 -3.19 16.32
CA SER A 147 -1.35 -4.23 17.30
C SER A 147 -1.87 -3.94 18.71
N GLY A 148 -2.26 -5.01 19.39
CA GLY A 148 -2.83 -4.96 20.74
C GLY A 148 -4.29 -4.52 20.80
N GLY A 149 -5.01 -4.48 19.66
CA GLY A 149 -6.43 -4.11 19.60
C GLY A 149 -6.66 -2.62 19.87
N ARG A 150 -5.65 -1.79 19.58
CA ARG A 150 -5.74 -0.33 19.69
C ARG A 150 -6.22 0.26 18.38
N ASP A 151 -6.60 1.53 18.41
CA ASP A 151 -6.76 2.33 17.21
C ASP A 151 -5.44 3.01 16.84
N PHE A 152 -5.31 3.40 15.57
CA PHE A 152 -4.23 4.28 15.13
C PHE A 152 -4.35 5.66 15.81
N ASP A 153 -3.23 6.35 15.95
CA ASP A 153 -3.15 7.68 16.55
C ASP A 153 -2.44 8.72 15.67
N ALA A 154 -2.27 9.94 16.17
CA ALA A 154 -1.62 11.03 15.45
C ALA A 154 -0.12 10.77 15.18
N SER A 155 0.55 9.98 16.00
CA SER A 155 1.94 9.58 15.74
C SER A 155 1.99 8.61 14.56
N ASP A 156 1.01 7.72 14.44
CA ASP A 156 0.89 6.83 13.28
C ASP A 156 0.62 7.61 11.99
N GLU A 157 -0.25 8.64 12.05
CA GLU A 157 -0.49 9.55 10.93
C GLU A 157 0.79 10.26 10.46
N ALA A 158 1.57 10.80 11.40
CA ALA A 158 2.85 11.44 11.06
C ALA A 158 3.84 10.45 10.44
N ASN A 159 3.96 9.25 11.02
CA ASN A 159 4.88 8.22 10.54
C ASN A 159 4.54 7.73 9.11
N ILE A 160 3.25 7.49 8.81
CA ILE A 160 2.84 7.05 7.48
C ILE A 160 3.02 8.18 6.45
N HIS A 161 2.73 9.43 6.83
CA HIS A 161 2.90 10.61 5.97
C HIS A 161 4.37 10.79 5.56
N GLU A 162 5.29 10.81 6.53
CA GLU A 162 6.72 10.97 6.26
C GLU A 162 7.27 9.83 5.40
N LEU A 163 6.85 8.58 5.70
CA LEU A 163 7.24 7.44 4.87
C LEU A 163 6.72 7.58 3.43
N ALA A 164 5.46 7.99 3.24
CA ALA A 164 4.88 8.16 1.92
C ALA A 164 5.57 9.26 1.11
N ALA A 165 5.97 10.36 1.75
CA ALA A 165 6.74 11.44 1.13
C ALA A 165 8.10 10.95 0.62
N LEU A 166 8.88 10.26 1.48
CA LEU A 166 10.18 9.68 1.09
C LEU A 166 10.09 8.70 -0.07
N ILE A 167 9.03 7.87 -0.09
CA ILE A 167 8.79 6.94 -1.19
C ILE A 167 8.40 7.70 -2.46
N GLY A 168 7.61 8.76 -2.35
CA GLY A 168 7.28 9.66 -3.45
C GLY A 168 8.51 10.27 -4.13
N GLU A 169 9.40 10.87 -3.33
CA GLU A 169 10.69 11.42 -3.80
C GLU A 169 11.55 10.35 -4.50
N THR A 170 11.62 9.15 -3.92
CA THR A 170 12.38 8.04 -4.50
C THR A 170 11.80 7.61 -5.86
N LEU A 171 10.48 7.58 -5.99
CA LEU A 171 9.80 7.25 -7.25
C LEU A 171 10.01 8.33 -8.32
N ASP A 172 10.04 9.60 -7.93
CA ASP A 172 10.41 10.69 -8.84
C ASP A 172 11.84 10.53 -9.35
N ALA A 173 12.79 10.27 -8.46
CA ALA A 173 14.19 10.06 -8.83
C ALA A 173 14.35 8.89 -9.80
N LEU A 174 13.70 7.75 -9.50
CA LEU A 174 13.68 6.58 -10.36
C LEU A 174 13.06 6.88 -11.73
N ARG A 175 11.92 7.56 -11.76
CA ARG A 175 11.24 7.95 -13.00
C ARG A 175 12.10 8.89 -13.85
N LEU A 176 12.79 9.85 -13.24
CA LEU A 176 13.68 10.78 -13.93
C LEU A 176 14.92 10.07 -14.48
N ALA A 177 15.50 9.13 -13.73
CA ALA A 177 16.61 8.31 -14.20
C ALA A 177 16.24 7.49 -15.45
N ALA A 178 15.04 6.93 -15.49
CA ALA A 178 14.54 6.14 -16.63
C ALA A 178 14.29 6.97 -17.91
N GLN A 179 14.15 8.30 -17.81
CA GLN A 179 13.92 9.20 -18.95
C GLN A 179 15.20 9.79 -19.55
N ARG A 180 16.35 9.63 -18.89
CA ARG A 180 17.61 10.15 -19.42
C ARG A 180 18.10 9.25 -20.56
N PRO A 181 18.34 9.78 -21.77
CA PRO A 181 19.03 9.00 -22.80
C PRO A 181 20.45 8.66 -22.32
N ALA A 182 20.90 7.45 -22.69
CA ALA A 182 22.26 6.98 -22.43
C ALA A 182 23.32 7.89 -23.09
#